data_AF-A0A1G6NNZ6-F1
#
_entry.id   AF-A0A1G6NNZ6-F1
#
_cell.length_a   1.000
_cell.length_b   1.000
_cell.length_c   1.000
_cell.angle_alpha   90.00
_cell.angle_beta   90.00
_cell.angle_gamma   90.00
#
_symmetry.space_group_name_H-M   'P 1'
#
loop_
_entity.id
_entity.type
_entity.pdbx_description
1 polymer ?
#
loop_
_entity_poly.entity_id
_entity_poly.type
_entity_poly.pdbx_seq_one_letter_code
_entity_poly.pdbx_strand_id
1 'polypeptide(L)'
;MSIFILLILAFLAFAFYRYRQYQKQREIEEMAADAQAYVSSEVVELLQRFKTIATENDTAMSAQHKKIQLHIKNVTENLLCHTDSEQSVREYLAQAKQELALINIELEKLSGQSQPDADQAFDDLK
;
A
#
# COMPACT_ATOMS: atom_id res chain seq x y z
N MET A 1 19.38 -7.94 -54.65
CA MET A 1 18.56 -6.76 -54.28
C MET A 1 17.31 -7.16 -53.51
N SER A 2 16.40 -7.99 -54.05
CA SER A 2 15.14 -8.34 -53.38
C SER A 2 15.28 -9.08 -52.04
N ILE A 3 16.30 -9.94 -51.89
CA ILE A 3 16.58 -10.63 -50.62
C ILE A 3 17.04 -9.65 -49.53
N PHE A 4 17.86 -8.65 -49.88
CA PHE A 4 18.28 -7.62 -48.93
C PHE A 4 17.11 -6.74 -48.47
N ILE A 5 16.18 -6.43 -49.38
CA ILE A 5 14.96 -5.69 -49.04
C ILE A 5 14.09 -6.51 -48.07
N LEU A 6 13.93 -7.82 -48.30
CA LEU A 6 13.20 -8.70 -47.39
C LEU A 6 13.84 -8.80 -46.01
N LEU A 7 15.18 -8.86 -45.93
CA LEU A 7 15.90 -8.88 -44.66
C LEU A 7 15.74 -7.56 -43.88
N ILE A 8 15.76 -6.41 -44.57
CA ILE A 8 15.52 -5.11 -43.93
C ILE A 8 14.09 -5.01 -43.41
N LEU A 9 13.10 -5.46 -44.18
CA LEU A 9 11.70 -5.48 -43.74
C LEU A 9 11.49 -6.41 -42.54
N ALA A 10 12.10 -7.60 -42.55
CA ALA A 10 12.05 -8.52 -41.42
C ALA A 10 12.71 -7.93 -40.17
N PHE A 11 13.85 -7.25 -40.33
CA PHE A 11 14.54 -6.56 -39.24
C PHE A 11 13.70 -5.42 -38.66
N LEU A 12 13.10 -4.58 -39.51
CA LEU A 12 12.21 -3.50 -39.08
C LEU A 12 10.97 -4.03 -38.35
N ALA A 13 10.37 -5.11 -38.84
CA ALA A 13 9.24 -5.77 -38.18
C ALA A 13 9.63 -6.31 -36.79
N PHE A 14 10.80 -6.94 -36.67
CA PHE A 14 11.32 -7.43 -35.40
C PHE A 14 11.65 -6.29 -34.42
N ALA A 15 12.29 -5.22 -34.90
CA ALA A 15 12.63 -4.05 -34.10
C ALA A 15 11.36 -3.36 -33.56
N PHE A 16 10.35 -3.20 -34.42
CA PHE A 16 9.05 -2.63 -34.01
C PHE A 16 8.33 -3.49 -32.98
N TYR A 17 8.34 -4.82 -33.18
CA TYR A 17 7.78 -5.77 -32.22
C TYR A 17 8.46 -5.68 -30.85
N ARG A 18 9.80 -5.70 -30.82
CA ARG A 18 10.58 -5.55 -29.58
C ARG A 18 10.33 -4.20 -28.91
N TYR A 19 10.31 -3.12 -29.69
CA TYR A 19 10.05 -1.78 -29.17
C TYR A 19 8.69 -1.69 -28.45
N ARG A 20 7.63 -2.24 -29.04
CA ARG A 20 6.32 -2.31 -28.40
C ARG A 20 6.31 -3.14 -27.11
N GLN A 21 7.02 -4.25 -27.09
CA GLN A 21 7.15 -5.08 -25.88
C GLN A 21 7.85 -4.31 -24.75
N TYR A 22 8.93 -3.59 -25.05
CA TYR A 22 9.63 -2.76 -24.08
C TYR A 22 8.77 -1.62 -23.54
N GLN A 23 7.97 -0.96 -24.39
CA GLN A 23 7.05 0.08 -23.91
C GLN A 23 6.03 -0.47 -22.92
N LYS A 24 5.44 -1.63 -23.21
CA LYS A 24 4.48 -2.27 -22.29
C LYS A 24 5.08 -2.64 -20.94
N GLN A 25 6.31 -3.19 -20.93
CA GLN A 25 6.99 -3.51 -19.68
C GLN A 25 7.26 -2.25 -18.86
N ARG A 26 7.69 -1.17 -19.50
CA ARG A 26 7.95 0.11 -18.83
C ARG A 26 6.68 0.71 -18.21
N GLU A 27 5.55 0.65 -18.92
CA GLU A 27 4.26 1.12 -18.41
C GLU A 27 3.82 0.32 -17.15
N ILE A 28 4.06 -0.99 -17.14
CA ILE A 28 3.77 -1.85 -15.97
C ILE A 28 4.70 -1.50 -14.80
N GLU A 29 6.00 -1.31 -15.05
CA GLU A 29 6.97 -0.92 -14.02
C GLU A 29 6.63 0.45 -13.41
N GLU A 30 6.22 1.42 -14.22
CA GLU A 30 5.79 2.75 -13.76
C GLU A 30 4.53 2.64 -12.89
N MET A 31 3.53 1.85 -13.32
CA MET A 31 2.32 1.59 -12.53
C MET A 31 2.63 0.89 -11.20
N ALA A 32 3.56 -0.07 -11.19
CA ALA A 32 4.01 -0.77 -9.99
C ALA A 32 4.73 0.17 -9.01
N ALA A 33 5.60 1.05 -9.53
CA ALA A 33 6.30 2.05 -8.75
C ALA A 33 5.33 3.05 -8.11
N ASP A 34 4.34 3.53 -8.86
CA ASP A 34 3.29 4.43 -8.35
C ASP A 34 2.43 3.76 -7.27
N ALA A 35 2.03 2.51 -7.50
CA ALA A 35 1.28 1.73 -6.51
C ALA A 35 2.08 1.54 -5.22
N GLN A 36 3.36 1.19 -5.32
CA GLN A 36 4.27 1.04 -4.19
C GLN A 36 4.49 2.37 -3.45
N ALA A 37 4.65 3.49 -4.18
CA ALA A 37 4.81 4.81 -3.58
C ALA A 37 3.56 5.21 -2.78
N TYR A 38 2.37 4.96 -3.32
CA TYR A 38 1.10 5.19 -2.63
C TYR A 38 0.98 4.36 -1.34
N VAL A 39 1.23 3.05 -1.44
CA VAL A 39 1.18 2.17 -0.25
C VAL A 39 2.22 2.61 0.78
N SER A 40 3.42 2.98 0.35
CA SER A 40 4.46 3.50 1.23
C SER A 40 4.04 4.77 1.98
N SER A 41 3.42 5.73 1.30
CA SER A 41 2.94 6.95 1.96
C SER A 41 1.87 6.66 3.01
N GLU A 42 0.91 5.79 2.68
CA GLU A 42 -0.19 5.44 3.58
C GLU A 42 0.32 4.69 4.83
N VAL A 43 1.27 3.76 4.66
CA VAL A 43 1.91 3.06 5.79
C VAL A 43 2.63 4.05 6.71
N VAL A 44 3.31 5.06 6.16
CA VAL A 44 4.00 6.08 6.95
C VAL A 44 3.00 6.93 7.74
N GLU A 45 1.87 7.33 7.14
CA GLU A 45 0.82 8.05 7.85
C GLU A 45 0.21 7.21 8.99
N LEU A 46 -0.08 5.92 8.74
CA LEU A 46 -0.59 5.01 9.77
C LEU A 46 0.42 4.79 10.90
N LEU A 47 1.72 4.68 10.58
CA LEU A 47 2.79 4.60 11.57
C LEU A 47 2.85 5.85 12.45
N GLN A 48 2.71 7.03 11.85
CA GLN A 48 2.67 8.29 12.60
C GLN A 48 1.45 8.35 13.51
N ARG A 49 0.25 8.01 13.02
CA ARG A 49 -0.97 7.95 13.84
C ARG A 49 -0.84 6.95 14.99
N PHE A 50 -0.32 5.74 14.71
CA PHE A 50 -0.07 4.74 15.74
C PHE A 50 0.89 5.25 16.81
N LYS A 51 1.97 5.94 16.40
CA LYS A 51 2.93 6.52 17.33
C LYS A 51 2.29 7.59 18.22
N THR A 52 1.47 8.46 17.65
CA THR A 52 0.73 9.49 18.43
C THR A 52 -0.20 8.86 19.46
N ILE A 53 -1.01 7.87 19.05
CA ILE A 53 -1.92 7.15 19.95
C ILE A 53 -1.14 6.42 21.05
N ALA A 54 0.00 5.79 20.71
CA ALA A 54 0.84 5.12 21.68
C ALA A 54 1.51 6.07 22.68
N THR A 55 1.74 7.34 22.31
CA THR A 55 2.26 8.36 23.23
C THR A 55 1.18 9.02 24.07
N GLU A 56 -0.05 9.12 23.56
CA GLU A 56 -1.20 9.70 24.29
C GLU A 56 -1.78 8.70 25.30
N ASN A 57 -1.78 7.41 24.96
CA ASN A 57 -2.17 6.34 25.86
C ASN A 57 -0.96 5.77 26.60
N ASP A 58 -0.55 6.43 27.70
CA ASP A 58 0.58 6.06 28.57
C ASP A 58 0.39 4.70 29.33
N THR A 59 -0.59 3.90 28.91
CA THR A 59 -0.90 2.59 29.47
C THR A 59 -0.20 1.48 28.69
N ALA A 60 0.76 0.84 29.36
CA ALA A 60 1.41 -0.44 29.03
C ALA A 60 0.90 -1.12 27.74
N MET A 61 1.77 -1.16 26.73
CA MET A 61 1.58 -1.77 25.40
C MET A 61 0.52 -2.88 25.36
N SER A 62 -0.74 -2.48 25.16
CA SER A 62 -1.88 -3.39 25.26
C SER A 62 -1.79 -4.47 24.17
N ALA A 63 -2.49 -5.59 24.35
CA ALA A 63 -2.52 -6.66 23.35
C ALA A 63 -2.96 -6.15 21.95
N GLN A 64 -3.80 -5.11 21.91
CA GLN A 64 -4.20 -4.43 20.68
C GLN A 64 -3.06 -3.62 20.04
N HIS A 65 -2.24 -2.90 20.82
CA HIS A 65 -1.07 -2.19 20.29
C HIS A 65 -0.08 -3.15 19.62
N LYS A 66 0.15 -4.33 20.20
CA LYS A 66 0.98 -5.39 19.61
C LYS A 66 0.40 -5.93 18.30
N LYS A 67 -0.92 -6.10 18.24
CA LYS A 67 -1.62 -6.59 17.06
C LYS A 67 -1.50 -5.60 15.89
N ILE A 68 -1.73 -4.31 16.15
CA ILE A 68 -1.60 -3.27 15.14
C ILE A 68 -0.15 -3.12 14.68
N GLN A 69 0.81 -3.16 15.61
CA GLN A 69 2.23 -3.14 15.24
C GLN A 69 2.60 -4.32 14.34
N LEU A 70 2.08 -5.52 14.61
CA LEU A 70 2.30 -6.69 13.76
C LEU A 70 1.68 -6.51 12.37
N HIS A 71 0.48 -5.95 12.27
CA HIS A 71 -0.16 -5.68 10.98
C HIS A 71 0.60 -4.64 10.17
N ILE A 72 1.00 -3.52 10.79
CA ILE A 72 1.83 -2.51 10.11
C ILE A 72 3.16 -3.12 9.66
N LYS A 73 3.80 -3.95 10.49
CA LYS A 73 5.03 -4.65 10.12
C LYS A 73 4.82 -5.56 8.91
N ASN A 74 3.73 -6.32 8.87
CA ASN A 74 3.39 -7.21 7.75
C ASN A 74 3.18 -6.44 6.44
N VAL A 75 2.48 -5.30 6.48
CA VAL A 75 2.30 -4.44 5.29
C VAL A 75 3.65 -3.86 4.84
N THR A 76 4.52 -3.49 5.79
CA THR A 76 5.86 -2.97 5.49
C THR A 76 6.78 -4.03 4.88
N GLU A 77 6.67 -5.29 5.31
CA GLU A 77 7.45 -6.41 4.74
C GLU A 77 6.95 -6.77 3.32
N ASN A 78 5.67 -6.58 3.04
CA ASN A 78 5.04 -6.82 1.73
C ASN A 78 4.93 -5.55 0.86
N LEU A 79 5.73 -4.52 1.14
CA LEU A 79 5.65 -3.23 0.45
C LEU A 79 6.17 -3.26 -0.99
N LEU A 80 6.94 -4.29 -1.38
CA LEU A 80 7.52 -4.38 -2.71
C LEU A 80 6.51 -4.96 -3.71
N CYS A 81 6.20 -4.20 -4.75
CA CYS A 81 5.37 -4.67 -5.86
C CYS A 81 6.27 -5.36 -6.90
N HIS A 82 6.32 -6.69 -6.89
CA HIS A 82 7.04 -7.48 -7.91
C HIS A 82 6.04 -8.05 -8.91
N THR A 83 5.83 -7.35 -10.02
CA THR A 83 4.75 -7.69 -10.96
C THR A 83 5.12 -7.46 -12.41
N ASP A 84 4.89 -8.48 -13.24
CA ASP A 84 5.13 -8.47 -14.69
C ASP A 84 3.85 -8.16 -15.49
N SER A 85 2.74 -7.81 -14.82
CA SER A 85 1.46 -7.49 -15.47
C SER A 85 0.68 -6.39 -14.75
N GLU A 86 -0.09 -5.61 -15.51
CA GLU A 86 -1.01 -4.60 -14.93
C GLU A 86 -2.04 -5.21 -13.97
N GLN A 87 -2.55 -6.40 -14.28
CA GLN A 87 -3.54 -7.06 -13.44
C GLN A 87 -2.97 -7.36 -12.06
N SER A 88 -1.75 -7.90 -12.00
CA SER A 88 -1.07 -8.15 -10.73
C SER A 88 -0.77 -6.86 -9.95
N VAL A 89 -0.47 -5.74 -10.62
CA VAL A 89 -0.31 -4.43 -9.95
C VAL A 89 -1.64 -4.00 -9.29
N ARG A 90 -2.76 -4.20 -9.99
CA ARG A 90 -4.10 -3.86 -9.45
C ARG A 90 -4.49 -4.77 -8.28
N GLU A 91 -4.18 -6.05 -8.36
CA GLU A 91 -4.42 -7.01 -7.28
C GLU A 91 -3.59 -6.66 -6.05
N TYR A 92 -2.29 -6.35 -6.23
CA TYR A 92 -1.42 -5.83 -5.18
C TYR A 92 -2.01 -4.59 -4.50
N LEU A 93 -2.43 -3.61 -5.29
CA LEU A 93 -2.99 -2.36 -4.77
C LEU A 93 -4.33 -2.59 -4.05
N ALA A 94 -5.18 -3.50 -4.55
CA ALA A 94 -6.43 -3.85 -3.90
C ALA A 94 -6.19 -4.54 -2.55
N GLN A 95 -5.24 -5.48 -2.49
CA GLN A 95 -4.86 -6.16 -1.25
C GLN A 95 -4.26 -5.17 -0.25
N ALA A 96 -3.32 -4.33 -0.68
CA ALA A 96 -2.71 -3.33 0.18
C ALA A 96 -3.76 -2.36 0.74
N LYS A 97 -4.70 -1.87 -0.08
CA LYS A 97 -5.81 -1.02 0.40
C LYS A 97 -6.68 -1.71 1.44
N GLN A 98 -6.97 -3.01 1.25
CA GLN A 98 -7.73 -3.78 2.24
C GLN A 98 -6.98 -3.90 3.56
N GLU A 99 -5.68 -4.20 3.53
CA GLU A 99 -4.86 -4.31 4.74
C GLU A 99 -4.72 -2.95 5.46
N LEU A 100 -4.50 -1.86 4.71
CA LEU A 100 -4.46 -0.50 5.25
C LEU A 100 -5.79 -0.10 5.90
N ALA A 101 -6.92 -0.44 5.27
CA ALA A 101 -8.25 -0.17 5.83
C ALA A 101 -8.49 -0.92 7.14
N LEU A 102 -8.06 -2.18 7.23
CA LEU A 102 -8.14 -2.96 8.48
C LEU A 102 -7.30 -2.32 9.59
N ILE A 103 -6.08 -1.88 9.28
CA ILE A 103 -5.22 -1.16 10.25
C ILE A 103 -5.88 0.13 10.71
N ASN A 104 -6.47 0.91 9.80
CA ASN A 104 -7.12 2.17 10.16
C ASN A 104 -8.34 1.94 11.08
N ILE A 105 -9.16 0.92 10.81
CA ILE A 105 -10.28 0.54 11.69
C ILE A 105 -9.79 0.11 13.08
N GLU A 106 -8.69 -0.62 13.17
CA GLU A 106 -8.11 -1.01 14.46
C GLU A 106 -7.51 0.18 15.21
N LEU A 107 -6.91 1.14 14.50
CA LEU A 107 -6.42 2.40 15.08
C LEU A 107 -7.56 3.27 15.60
N GLU A 108 -8.66 3.40 14.85
CA GLU A 108 -9.85 4.15 15.29
C GLU A 108 -10.49 3.53 16.54
N LYS A 109 -10.48 2.21 16.67
CA LYS A 109 -10.94 1.54 17.89
C LYS A 109 -10.05 1.84 19.09
N LEU A 110 -8.73 1.97 18.88
CA LEU A 110 -7.81 2.36 19.94
C LEU A 110 -7.94 3.84 20.32
N SER A 111 -8.13 4.74 19.36
CA SER A 111 -8.34 6.16 19.67
C SER A 111 -9.71 6.42 20.31
N GLY A 112 -10.75 5.71 19.88
CA GLY A 112 -12.09 5.79 20.45
C GLY A 112 -12.23 5.15 21.83
N GLN A 113 -11.29 4.31 22.26
CA GLN A 113 -11.21 3.81 23.64
C GLN A 113 -10.56 4.81 24.61
N SER A 114 -9.97 5.90 24.11
CA SER A 114 -9.36 6.97 24.92
C SER A 114 -10.32 8.09 25.31
N GLN A 115 -11.63 7.82 25.34
CA GLN A 115 -12.62 8.74 25.88
C GLN A 115 -13.16 8.19 27.22
N PRO A 116 -12.39 8.28 28.32
CA PRO A 116 -13.02 8.31 29.63
C PRO A 116 -13.77 9.65 29.75
N ASP A 117 -14.89 9.64 30.46
CA ASP A 117 -15.62 10.83 30.92
C ASP A 117 -16.61 11.50 29.96
N ALA A 118 -17.39 10.71 29.20
CA ALA A 118 -18.73 11.14 28.76
C ALA A 118 -19.86 10.65 29.67
N ASP A 119 -19.55 9.90 30.75
CA ASP A 119 -20.53 9.45 31.74
C ASP A 119 -20.56 10.30 33.03
N GLN A 120 -19.59 11.20 33.26
CA GLN A 120 -19.64 12.16 34.37
C GLN A 120 -20.50 13.41 34.09
N ALA A 121 -20.82 13.69 32.83
CA ALA A 121 -21.71 14.81 32.48
C ALA A 121 -23.20 14.52 32.77
N PHE A 122 -23.57 13.28 33.11
CA PHE A 122 -24.94 12.92 33.48
C PHE A 122 -25.21 12.92 34.99
N ASP A 123 -24.18 12.80 35.83
CA ASP A 123 -24.32 12.84 37.30
C ASP A 123 -24.30 14.28 37.86
N ASP A 124 -23.71 15.25 37.16
CA ASP A 124 -23.80 16.68 37.52
C ASP A 124 -25.15 17.33 37.12
N LEU A 125 -26.06 16.57 36.50
CA LEU A 125 -27.41 17.00 36.10
C LEU A 125 -28.53 16.36 36.95
N LYS A 126 -28.21 15.68 38.05
CA LYS A 126 -29.19 15.03 38.94
C LYS A 126 -29.11 15.54 40.37
#